data_AF-A0A358X695-F1
#
_entry.id   AF-A0A358X695-F1
#
_cell.length_a   1.000
_cell.length_b   1.000
_cell.length_c   1.000
_cell.angle_alpha   90.00
_cell.angle_beta   90.00
_cell.angle_gamma   90.00
#
_symmetry.space_group_name_H-M   'P 1'
#
loop_
_entity.id
_entity.type
_entity.pdbx_description
1 polymer ?
#
loop_
_entity_poly.entity_id
_entity_poly.type
_entity_poly.pdbx_seq_one_letter_code
_entity_poly.pdbx_strand_id
1 'polypeptide(L)' 'LKGLRVGGAEVSGKHASFITNTAEARAVDVWELMRQVKQQVYNTFNVVLEEEVQLVGFEGSPPLVR' A
#
# COMPACT_ATOMS: atom_id res chain seq x y z
N LEU A 1 7.84 -8.44 4.80
CA LEU A 1 7.07 -7.19 5.01
C LEU A 1 5.80 -7.37 5.83
N LYS A 2 5.36 -8.59 6.14
CA LYS A 2 4.27 -8.84 7.11
C LYS A 2 4.53 -8.07 8.42
N GLY A 3 3.52 -7.38 8.94
CA GLY A 3 3.59 -6.56 10.14
C GLY A 3 4.19 -5.16 9.94
N LEU A 4 4.62 -4.79 8.72
CA LEU A 4 5.04 -3.41 8.44
C LEU A 4 3.84 -2.47 8.62
N ARG A 5 4.04 -1.36 9.32
CA ARG A 5 2.96 -0.44 9.73
C ARG A 5 3.33 1.01 9.47
N VAL A 6 2.35 1.78 9.01
CA VAL A 6 2.39 3.25 8.92
C VAL A 6 1.07 3.78 9.47
N GLY A 7 1.11 4.66 10.47
CA GLY A 7 -0.11 5.14 11.13
C GLY A 7 -1.01 3.98 11.60
N GLY A 8 -2.28 3.99 11.19
CA GLY A 8 -3.23 2.90 11.47
C GLY A 8 -3.18 1.71 10.49
N ALA A 9 -2.44 1.81 9.38
CA ALA A 9 -2.40 0.80 8.32
C ALA A 9 -1.26 -0.20 8.52
N GLU A 10 -1.51 -1.48 8.30
CA GLU A 10 -0.51 -2.55 8.46
C GLU A 10 -0.59 -3.59 7.33
N VAL A 11 0.55 -4.12 6.88
CA VAL A 11 0.61 -5.32 6.04
C VAL A 11 0.24 -6.54 6.88
N SER A 12 -0.85 -7.22 6.52
CA SER A 12 -1.39 -8.32 7.31
C SER A 12 -0.35 -9.40 7.62
N GLY A 13 -0.27 -9.79 8.91
CA GLY A 13 0.54 -10.93 9.35
C GLY A 13 0.11 -12.27 8.72
N LYS A 14 -1.16 -12.39 8.33
CA LYS A 14 -1.70 -13.61 7.70
C LYS A 14 -1.28 -13.71 6.24
N HIS A 15 -1.52 -12.68 5.45
CA HIS A 15 -1.27 -12.67 4.01
C HIS A 15 -0.74 -11.32 3.53
N ALA A 16 0.47 -11.28 2.97
CA ALA A 16 1.20 -10.03 2.73
C ALA A 16 0.59 -9.12 1.65
N SER A 17 -0.28 -9.66 0.77
CA SER A 17 -1.00 -8.84 -0.22
C SER A 17 -2.16 -8.03 0.37
N PHE A 18 -2.49 -8.22 1.65
CA PHE A 18 -3.55 -7.44 2.31
C PHE A 18 -2.95 -6.35 3.18
N ILE A 19 -3.50 -5.15 3.04
CA ILE A 19 -3.33 -4.07 4.01
C ILE A 19 -4.56 -4.05 4.91
N THR A 20 -4.35 -4.26 6.19
CA THR A 20 -5.38 -4.22 7.22
C THR A 20 -5.39 -2.86 7.89
N ASN A 21 -6.58 -2.30 8.06
CA ASN A 21 -6.77 -1.21 8.99
C ASN A 21 -6.79 -1.77 10.41
N THR A 22 -5.76 -1.45 11.21
CA THR A 22 -5.60 -1.94 12.59
C THR A 22 -6.00 -0.92 13.65
N ALA A 23 -6.39 0.29 13.23
CA ALA A 23 -6.84 1.40 14.08
C ALA A 23 -7.78 2.33 13.27
N GLU A 24 -7.71 3.65 13.45
CA GLU A 24 -8.38 4.62 12.57
C GLU A 24 -7.45 4.99 11.40
N ALA A 25 -7.02 4.01 10.59
CA ALA A 25 -6.14 4.29 9.46
C ALA A 25 -6.78 5.29 8.49
N ARG A 26 -6.02 6.32 8.15
CA ARG A 26 -6.41 7.28 7.11
C ARG A 26 -5.95 6.77 5.77
N ALA A 27 -6.59 7.25 4.70
CA ALA A 27 -6.21 6.87 3.34
C ALA A 27 -4.74 7.18 3.01
N VAL A 28 -4.20 8.28 3.57
CA VAL A 28 -2.77 8.64 3.46
C VAL A 28 -1.83 7.62 4.14
N ASP A 29 -2.28 6.97 5.21
CA ASP A 29 -1.48 5.96 5.92
C ASP A 29 -1.35 4.70 5.06
N VAL A 30 -2.45 4.30 4.39
CA VAL A 30 -2.46 3.18 3.44
C VAL A 30 -1.58 3.48 2.23
N TRP A 31 -1.69 4.69 1.66
CA TRP A 31 -0.89 5.10 0.51
C TRP A 31 0.61 5.10 0.81
N GLU A 32 1.03 5.67 1.95
CA GLU A 32 2.44 5.69 2.35
C GLU A 32 2.96 4.28 2.65
N LEU A 33 2.16 3.42 3.29
CA LEU A 33 2.51 2.02 3.49
C LEU A 33 2.74 1.29 2.17
N MET A 34 1.84 1.47 1.19
CA MET A 34 1.99 0.91 -0.15
C MET A 34 3.30 1.38 -0.79
N ARG A 35 3.60 2.67 -0.73
CA ARG A 35 4.82 3.26 -1.30
C ARG A 35 6.09 2.62 -0.72
N GLN A 36 6.12 2.42 0.60
CA GLN A 36 7.24 1.75 1.28
C GLN A 36 7.37 0.27 0.90
N VAL A 37 6.26 -0.45 0.80
CA VAL A 37 6.25 -1.84 0.34
C VAL A 37 6.83 -1.95 -1.07
N LYS A 38 6.36 -1.11 -2.00
CA LYS A 38 6.86 -1.09 -3.39
C LYS A 38 8.35 -0.79 -3.45
N GLN A 39 8.82 0.21 -2.70
CA GLN A 39 10.23 0.57 -2.66
C GLN A 39 11.11 -0.57 -2.13
N GLN A 40 10.68 -1.24 -1.04
CA GLN A 40 11.46 -2.35 -0.47
C GLN A 40 11.49 -3.57 -1.39
N VAL A 41 10.37 -3.87 -2.06
CA VAL A 41 10.31 -4.95 -3.05
C VAL A 41 11.22 -4.66 -4.23
N TYR A 42 11.18 -3.43 -4.76
CA TYR A 42 12.08 -3.01 -5.82
C TYR A 42 13.55 -3.11 -5.41
N ASN A 43 13.92 -2.59 -4.24
CA ASN A 43 15.32 -2.63 -3.78
C ASN A 43 15.83 -4.06 -3.55
N THR A 44 14.96 -4.98 -3.16
CA THR A 44 15.35 -6.35 -2.80
C THR A 44 15.35 -7.29 -4.01
N PHE A 45 14.37 -7.14 -4.88
CA PHE A 45 14.11 -8.10 -5.96
C PHE A 45 14.26 -7.49 -7.35
N ASN A 46 14.48 -6.17 -7.44
CA ASN A 46 14.48 -5.40 -8.68
C ASN A 46 13.18 -5.57 -9.50
N VAL A 47 12.06 -5.74 -8.79
CA VAL A 47 10.71 -5.87 -9.35
C VAL A 47 9.90 -4.63 -9.05
N VAL A 48 9.27 -4.07 -10.09
CA VAL A 48 8.31 -2.98 -9.94
C VAL A 48 6.93 -3.57 -9.73
N LEU A 49 6.32 -3.28 -8.58
CA LEU A 49 4.93 -3.66 -8.33
C LEU A 49 4.00 -2.64 -8.96
N GLU A 50 2.83 -3.11 -9.38
CA GLU A 50 1.71 -2.28 -9.81
C GLU A 50 0.53 -2.50 -8.86
N GLU A 51 -0.18 -1.43 -8.57
CA GLU A 51 -1.37 -1.45 -7.73
C GLU A 51 -2.54 -2.07 -8.50
N GLU A 52 -3.20 -3.08 -7.93
CA GLU A 52 -4.50 -3.56 -8.42
C GLU A 52 -5.63 -2.59 -8.05
N VAL A 53 -5.49 -1.93 -6.91
CA VAL A 53 -6.50 -1.00 -6.38
C VAL A 53 -6.47 0.33 -7.13
N GLN A 54 -7.64 0.91 -7.37
CA GLN A 54 -7.76 2.27 -7.89
C GLN A 54 -7.66 3.29 -6.74
N LEU A 55 -6.68 4.18 -6.84
CA LEU A 55 -6.57 5.32 -5.93
C LEU A 55 -7.52 6.42 -6.41
N VAL A 56 -8.30 7.00 -5.50
CA VAL A 56 -9.20 8.12 -5.81
C VAL A 56 -8.84 9.31 -4.95
N GLY A 57 -8.61 10.46 -5.59
CA GLY A 57 -8.24 11.70 -4.89
C GLY A 57 -6.77 11.79 -4.48
N PHE A 58 -5.90 10.91 -4.99
CA PHE A 58 -4.45 10.98 -4.82
C PHE A 58 -3.81 11.48 -6.12
N GLU A 59 -2.79 12.34 -6.02
CA GLU A 59 -2.10 12.84 -7.22
C GLU A 59 -1.51 11.68 -8.05
N GLY A 60 -1.68 11.74 -9.36
CA GLY A 60 -1.19 10.72 -10.30
C GLY A 60 -2.06 9.47 -10.40
N SER A 61 -3.21 9.38 -9.71
CA SER A 61 -4.14 8.28 -9.91
C SER A 61 -4.74 8.33 -11.32
N PRO A 62 -4.72 7.21 -12.09
CA PRO A 62 -5.34 7.17 -13.41
C PRO A 62 -6.83 7.51 -13.30
N PRO A 63 -7.42 8.15 -14.34
CA PRO A 63 -8.83 8.49 -14.32
C PRO A 63 -9.69 7.24 -14.12
N LEU A 64 -10.74 7.38 -13.32
CA LEU A 64 -11.71 6.30 -13.12
C LEU A 64 -12.36 5.97 -14.47
N VAL A 65 -11.98 4.83 -15.04
CA VAL A 65 -12.61 4.30 -16.25
C VAL A 65 -14.00 3.81 -15.85
N ARG A 66 -15.04 4.44 -16.40
CA ARG A 66 -16.44 4.02 -16.20
C ARG A 66 -16.75 2.76 -16.99
#